data_AF-A7XZC5-F1
#
_entry.id   AF-A7XZC5-F1
#
_cell.length_a   1.000
_cell.length_b   1.000
_cell.length_c   1.000
_cell.angle_alpha   90.00
_cell.angle_beta   90.00
_cell.angle_gamma   90.00
#
_symmetry.space_group_name_H-M   'P 1'
#
loop_
_entity.id
_entity.type
_entity.pdbx_description
1 polymer ?
#
loop_
_entity_poly.entity_id
_entity_poly.type
_entity_poly.pdbx_seq_one_letter_code
_entity_poly.pdbx_strand_id
1 'polypeptide(L)' 'SATKFMAKIVGREIIVRDSNRFHHFQDGI' A
#
# COMPACT_ATOMS: atom_id res chain seq x y z
N SER A 1 -1.28 2.07 -6.68
CA SER A 1 0.10 1.59 -6.79
C SER A 1 0.28 0.79 -8.07
N ALA A 2 1.40 1.00 -8.78
CA ALA A 2 1.79 0.26 -9.98
C ALA A 2 1.82 -1.27 -9.75
N THR A 3 2.18 -1.70 -8.54
CA THR A 3 2.17 -3.11 -8.12
C THR A 3 0.79 -3.77 -8.27
N LYS A 4 -0.29 -3.04 -7.96
CA LYS A 4 -1.67 -3.54 -8.09
C LYS A 4 -2.07 -3.70 -9.56
N PHE A 5 -1.58 -2.83 -10.43
CA PHE A 5 -1.84 -2.90 -11.87
C PHE A 5 -1.11 -4.08 -12.50
N MET A 6 0.16 -4.26 -12.16
CA MET A 6 0.97 -5.41 -12.59
C MET A 6 0.37 -6.74 -12.11
N ALA A 7 -0.10 -6.82 -10.85
CA ALA A 7 -0.74 -8.01 -10.30
C ALA A 7 -1.96 -8.48 -11.13
N LYS A 8 -2.78 -7.53 -11.59
CA LYS A 8 -3.96 -7.80 -12.42
C LYS A 8 -3.59 -8.35 -13.80
N ILE A 9 -2.52 -7.83 -14.41
CA ILE A 9 -2.06 -8.27 -15.74
C ILE A 9 -1.49 -9.68 -15.68
N VAL A 10 -0.73 -9.99 -14.63
CA VAL A 10 -0.05 -11.29 -14.48
C VAL A 10 -0.98 -12.35 -13.86
N GLY A 11 -2.19 -11.97 -13.42
CA GLY A 11 -3.15 -12.90 -12.81
C GLY A 11 -2.68 -13.46 -11.47
N ARG A 12 -1.82 -12.73 -10.75
CA ARG A 12 -1.24 -13.19 -9.50
C ARG A 12 -1.85 -12.44 -8.32
N GLU A 13 -2.33 -13.20 -7.34
CA GLU A 13 -2.76 -12.65 -6.07
C GLU A 13 -1.52 -12.15 -5.30
N ILE A 14 -1.55 -10.87 -4.88
CA ILE A 14 -0.48 -10.26 -4.12
C ILE A 14 -1.09 -9.58 -2.89
N ILE A 15 -0.65 -10.00 -1.70
CA ILE A 15 -0.99 -9.36 -0.44
C ILE A 15 0.04 -8.26 -0.17
N VAL A 16 -0.35 -7.00 -0.36
CA VAL A 16 0.52 -5.84 -0.10
C VAL A 16 0.23 -5.29 1.29
N ARG A 17 1.26 -5.22 2.14
CA ARG A 17 1.23 -4.45 3.39
C ARG A 17 1.84 -3.08 3.11
N ASP A 18 1.06 -2.03 3.31
CA ASP A 18 1.55 -0.67 3.21
C ASP A 18 2.14 -0.25 4.57
N SER A 19 3.39 0.24 4.57
CA SER A 19 4.07 0.70 5.78
C SER A 19 3.75 2.16 6.14
N ASN A 20 2.91 2.87 5.39
CA ASN A 20 2.64 4.31 5.57
C ASN A 20 1.43 4.61 6.46
N ARG A 21 1.09 3.73 7.41
CA ARG A 21 0.03 4.02 8.40
C ARG A 21 0.48 4.83 9.62
N PHE A 22 1.69 5.35 9.58
CA PHE A 22 2.22 6.28 10.58
C PHE A 22 2.40 7.65 9.95
N HIS A 23 1.30 8.34 9.69
CA HIS A 23 1.37 9.80 9.68
C HIS A 23 1.57 10.20 11.14
N HIS A 24 2.80 10.52 11.52
CA HIS A 24 3.07 11.23 12.77
C HIS A 24 2.22 12.51 12.74
N PHE A 25 1.07 12.51 13.39
CA PHE A 25 0.32 13.72 13.70
C PHE A 25 1.06 14.41 14.85
N GLN A 26 2.16 15.08 14.52
CA GLN A 26 2.83 15.98 15.44
C GLN A 26 2.21 17.38 15.29
N ASP A 27 0.90 17.46 15.53
CA ASP A 27 0.16 18.69 15.85
C ASP A 27 -1.05 18.40 16.78
N GLY A 28 -0.94 17.35 17.60
CA GLY A 28 -1.55 17.30 18.93
C GLY A 28 -3.07 17.41 19.05
N ILE A 29 -3.74 16.26 18.98
CA ILE A 29 -4.52 15.78 20.13
C ILE A 29 -3.95 14.41 20.51
#